data_AF-X1FKY6-F1
#
_entry.id   AF-X1FKY6-F1
#
_cell.length_a   1.000
_cell.length_b   1.000
_cell.length_c   1.000
_cell.angle_alpha   90.00
_cell.angle_beta   90.00
_cell.angle_gamma   90.00
#
_symmetry.space_group_name_H-M   'P 1'
#
loop_
_entity.id
_entity.type
_entity.pdbx_description
1 polymer ?
#
loop_
_entity_poly.entity_id
_entity_poly.type
_entity_poly.pdbx_seq_one_letter_code
_entity_poly.pdbx_strand_id
1 'polypeptide(L)'
;MKNISNEVLKKIKDNNIKPKPRWYFITKNYFIWSIFGISIILGSFAFSMVLFIIKQLDWDIYHYIGESFLKTVFISLPYLWLIFLILFIGVAYYNFIHTKRGYRFKFISILLISLIISVTLGTVLYSNGLSENLGNIFFEKIPYYNRLVYTCEKQWMQPERGLLAGTIIETELPENNFILMDLDNNRWKIEASKTIWKGKLIPATGLKIKLIGKLINDNNFKVMEIRPWQKGQGRFMMGGNQ
;
A
#
# COMPACT_ATOMS: atom_id res chain seq x y z
N MET A 1 20.53 30.09 -53.13
CA MET A 1 20.29 29.18 -51.99
C MET A 1 21.22 29.58 -50.86
N LYS A 2 20.69 29.96 -49.69
CA LYS A 2 21.56 30.21 -48.52
C LYS A 2 22.25 28.90 -48.17
N ASN A 3 23.59 28.93 -48.11
CA ASN A 3 24.39 27.76 -47.82
C ASN A 3 24.27 27.46 -46.32
N ILE A 4 23.60 26.38 -45.95
CA ILE A 4 23.30 26.00 -44.54
C ILE A 4 24.57 26.04 -43.67
N SER A 5 25.71 25.67 -44.27
CA SER A 5 27.03 25.72 -43.62
C SER A 5 27.39 27.11 -43.10
N ASN A 6 27.10 28.16 -43.87
CA ASN A 6 27.38 29.54 -43.48
C ASN A 6 26.45 30.01 -42.35
N GLU A 7 25.18 29.58 -42.34
CA GLU A 7 24.25 29.89 -41.25
C GLU A 7 24.63 29.18 -39.94
N VAL A 8 25.10 27.93 -40.03
CA VAL A 8 25.61 27.17 -38.87
C VAL A 8 26.87 27.84 -38.29
N LEU A 9 27.84 28.19 -39.14
CA LEU A 9 29.06 28.89 -38.72
C LEU A 9 28.76 30.24 -38.07
N LYS A 10 27.81 31.00 -38.63
CA LYS A 10 27.37 32.28 -38.07
C LYS A 10 26.74 32.08 -36.69
N LYS A 11 25.83 31.10 -36.54
CA LYS A 11 25.24 30.73 -35.24
C LYS A 11 26.26 30.25 -34.20
N ILE A 12 27.30 29.54 -34.59
CA ILE A 12 28.36 29.08 -33.68
C ILE A 12 29.15 30.27 -33.13
N LYS A 13 29.50 31.22 -34.01
CA LYS A 13 30.20 32.46 -33.64
C LYS A 13 29.31 33.38 -32.81
N ASP A 14 28.08 33.65 -33.26
CA ASP A 14 27.13 34.56 -32.58
C ASP A 14 26.75 34.04 -31.18
N ASN A 15 26.59 32.72 -31.01
CA ASN A 15 26.24 32.10 -29.72
C ASN A 15 27.46 31.65 -28.89
N ASN A 16 28.70 31.94 -29.32
CA ASN A 16 29.93 31.54 -28.63
C ASN A 16 29.97 30.05 -28.22
N ILE A 17 29.56 29.16 -29.12
CA ILE A 17 29.44 27.73 -28.82
C ILE A 17 30.84 27.11 -28.73
N LYS A 18 31.28 26.76 -27.52
CA LYS A 18 32.57 26.11 -27.27
C LYS A 18 32.46 24.57 -27.35
N PRO A 19 33.43 23.87 -27.97
CA PRO A 19 33.45 22.41 -27.98
C PRO A 19 33.57 21.87 -26.55
N LYS A 20 32.65 20.98 -26.16
CA LYS A 20 32.73 20.27 -24.87
C LYS A 20 33.40 18.91 -25.06
N PRO A 21 34.18 18.42 -24.08
CA PRO A 21 34.83 17.12 -24.17
C PRO A 21 33.80 15.98 -24.24
N ARG A 22 34.14 14.88 -24.91
CA ARG A 22 33.24 13.72 -25.10
C ARG A 22 32.72 13.15 -23.77
N TRP A 23 33.56 13.11 -22.74
CA TRP A 23 33.20 12.63 -21.40
C TRP A 23 31.99 13.33 -20.82
N TYR A 24 31.83 14.63 -21.05
CA TYR A 24 30.66 15.40 -20.59
C TYR A 24 29.34 14.83 -21.14
N PHE A 25 29.33 14.42 -22.41
CA PHE A 25 28.14 13.82 -23.03
C PHE A 25 27.91 12.38 -22.60
N ILE A 26 28.99 11.63 -22.33
CA ILE A 26 28.94 10.26 -21.82
C ILE A 26 28.35 10.25 -20.40
N THR A 27 28.90 11.07 -19.49
CA THR A 27 28.44 11.15 -18.09
C THR A 27 27.00 11.64 -18.00
N LYS A 28 26.63 12.67 -18.77
CA LYS A 28 25.23 13.13 -18.85
C LYS A 28 24.28 12.01 -19.28
N ASN A 29 24.67 11.21 -20.27
CA ASN A 29 23.83 10.12 -20.75
C ASN A 29 23.67 9.01 -19.70
N TYR A 30 24.76 8.58 -19.06
CA TYR A 30 24.69 7.59 -17.97
C TYR A 30 23.88 8.10 -16.78
N PHE A 31 24.01 9.38 -16.44
CA PHE A 31 23.25 10.00 -15.35
C PHE A 31 21.73 9.93 -15.61
N ILE A 32 21.28 10.30 -16.81
CA ILE A 32 19.85 10.23 -17.19
C ILE A 32 19.34 8.78 -17.15
N TRP A 33 20.11 7.83 -17.69
CA TRP A 33 19.75 6.40 -17.65
C TRP A 33 19.71 5.84 -16.23
N SER A 34 20.62 6.29 -15.35
CA SER A 34 20.65 5.89 -13.95
C SER A 34 19.39 6.39 -13.22
N ILE A 35 19.03 7.67 -13.37
CA ILE A 35 17.81 8.22 -12.76
C ILE A 35 16.56 7.50 -13.29
N PHE A 36 16.52 7.21 -14.59
CA PHE A 36 15.43 6.43 -15.18
C PHE A 36 15.29 5.05 -14.53
N GLY A 37 16.40 4.31 -14.42
CA GLY A 37 16.43 3.00 -13.78
C GLY A 37 16.02 3.05 -12.30
N ILE A 38 16.57 4.00 -11.54
CA ILE A 38 16.23 4.22 -10.13
C ILE A 38 14.74 4.53 -9.98
N SER A 39 14.18 5.37 -10.85
CA SER A 39 12.76 5.72 -10.83
C SER A 39 11.87 4.50 -11.04
N ILE A 40 12.24 3.60 -11.97
CA ILE A 40 11.53 2.34 -12.17
C ILE A 40 11.60 1.46 -10.92
N ILE A 41 12.78 1.32 -10.30
CA ILE A 41 12.95 0.52 -9.09
C ILE A 41 12.08 1.08 -7.95
N LEU A 42 12.09 2.40 -7.74
CA LEU A 42 11.28 3.05 -6.72
C LEU A 42 9.77 2.97 -7.01
N GLY A 43 9.38 3.07 -8.28
CA GLY A 43 8.00 2.83 -8.72
C GLY A 43 7.55 1.39 -8.46
N SER A 44 8.42 0.41 -8.74
CA SER A 44 8.19 -1.00 -8.45
C SER A 44 8.00 -1.24 -6.95
N PHE A 45 8.84 -0.61 -6.13
CA PHE A 45 8.73 -0.65 -4.68
C PHE A 45 7.41 -0.06 -4.19
N ALA A 46 7.02 1.11 -4.69
CA ALA A 46 5.74 1.74 -4.36
C ALA A 46 4.56 0.81 -4.71
N PHE A 47 4.58 0.18 -5.89
CA PHE A 47 3.56 -0.78 -6.29
C PHE A 47 3.53 -2.03 -5.38
N SER A 48 4.70 -2.54 -4.98
CA SER A 48 4.79 -3.64 -4.01
C SER A 48 4.11 -3.30 -2.68
N MET A 49 4.26 -2.06 -2.19
CA MET A 49 3.61 -1.59 -0.97
C MET A 49 2.09 -1.46 -1.15
N VAL A 50 1.64 -0.97 -2.32
CA VAL A 50 0.22 -0.92 -2.67
C VAL A 50 -0.39 -2.33 -2.59
N LEU A 51 0.26 -3.32 -3.22
CA LEU A 51 -0.19 -4.71 -3.20
C LEU A 51 -0.25 -5.27 -1.77
N PHE A 52 0.80 -5.02 -0.97
CA PHE A 52 0.87 -5.49 0.41
C PHE A 52 -0.28 -4.96 1.27
N ILE A 53 -0.56 -3.66 1.20
CA ILE A 53 -1.63 -3.03 1.99
C ILE A 53 -3.01 -3.53 1.53
N ILE A 54 -3.27 -3.52 0.22
CA ILE A 54 -4.56 -3.95 -0.37
C ILE A 54 -4.86 -5.42 -0.07
N LYS A 55 -3.85 -6.29 -0.06
CA LYS A 55 -4.02 -7.72 0.23
C LYS A 55 -4.37 -8.02 1.69
N GLN A 56 -4.05 -7.12 2.61
CA GLN A 56 -4.40 -7.29 4.02
C GLN A 56 -5.86 -6.94 4.32
N LEU A 57 -6.50 -6.12 3.50
CA LEU A 57 -7.87 -5.67 3.73
C LEU A 57 -8.87 -6.77 3.36
N ASP A 58 -9.94 -6.88 4.14
CA ASP A 58 -11.06 -7.76 3.85
C ASP A 58 -12.09 -7.01 3.00
N TRP A 59 -12.14 -7.36 1.72
CA TRP A 59 -12.97 -6.68 0.72
C TRP A 59 -14.44 -7.08 0.76
N ASP A 60 -14.84 -8.08 1.53
CA ASP A 60 -16.21 -8.57 1.59
C ASP A 60 -17.04 -7.90 2.70
N ILE A 61 -16.40 -7.12 3.58
CA ILE A 61 -17.06 -6.49 4.72
C ILE A 61 -18.03 -5.36 4.30
N TYR A 62 -17.85 -4.72 3.15
CA TYR A 62 -18.66 -3.53 2.78
C TYR A 62 -20.17 -3.77 2.83
N HIS A 63 -20.62 -4.99 2.52
CA HIS A 63 -22.02 -5.39 2.62
C HIS A 63 -22.59 -5.28 4.05
N TYR A 64 -21.75 -5.49 5.06
CA TYR A 64 -22.16 -5.50 6.47
C TYR A 64 -22.19 -4.09 7.08
N ILE A 65 -21.39 -3.16 6.55
CA ILE A 65 -21.27 -1.78 7.06
C ILE A 65 -22.34 -0.86 6.44
N GLY A 66 -23.07 -1.33 5.41
CA GLY A 66 -24.06 -0.52 4.69
C GLY A 66 -23.43 0.60 3.85
N GLU A 67 -22.13 0.51 3.57
CA GLU A 67 -21.39 1.50 2.79
C GLU A 67 -21.34 1.12 1.31
N SER A 68 -21.32 2.12 0.43
CA SER A 68 -21.15 1.91 -0.99
C SER A 68 -19.77 1.32 -1.28
N PHE A 69 -19.70 0.29 -2.13
CA PHE A 69 -18.45 -0.36 -2.54
C PHE A 69 -17.36 0.64 -2.96
N LEU A 70 -17.73 1.65 -3.76
CA LEU A 70 -16.81 2.70 -4.21
C LEU A 70 -16.18 3.48 -3.05
N LYS A 71 -16.98 3.83 -2.03
CA LYS A 71 -16.48 4.56 -0.85
C LYS A 71 -15.48 3.71 -0.07
N THR A 72 -15.77 2.41 0.11
CA THR A 72 -14.83 1.47 0.73
C THR A 72 -13.54 1.37 -0.07
N VAL A 73 -13.61 1.28 -1.40
CA VAL A 73 -12.42 1.27 -2.28
C VAL A 73 -11.59 2.53 -2.06
N PHE A 74 -12.19 3.72 -2.16
CA PHE A 74 -11.44 4.98 -2.00
C PHE A 74 -10.81 5.11 -0.62
N ILE A 75 -11.50 4.79 0.47
CA ILE A 75 -10.93 4.88 1.83
C ILE A 75 -9.75 3.90 2.00
N SER A 76 -9.83 2.74 1.34
CA SER A 76 -8.85 1.67 1.42
C SER A 76 -7.58 1.90 0.60
N LEU A 77 -7.59 2.86 -0.33
CA LEU A 77 -6.45 3.10 -1.21
C LEU A 77 -5.27 3.72 -0.42
N PRO A 78 -4.06 3.17 -0.56
CA PRO A 78 -2.86 3.73 0.06
C PRO A 78 -2.36 4.95 -0.74
N TYR A 79 -3.02 6.09 -0.56
CA TYR A 79 -2.77 7.33 -1.32
C TYR A 79 -1.30 7.75 -1.37
N LEU A 80 -0.57 7.62 -0.25
CA LEU A 80 0.86 7.92 -0.18
C LEU A 80 1.66 7.16 -1.25
N TRP A 81 1.45 5.85 -1.35
CA TRP A 81 2.17 4.98 -2.29
C TRP A 81 1.71 5.18 -3.73
N LEU A 82 0.42 5.52 -3.95
CA LEU A 82 -0.07 5.90 -5.27
C LEU A 82 0.55 7.21 -5.76
N ILE A 83 0.68 8.21 -4.88
CA ILE A 83 1.35 9.48 -5.21
C ILE A 83 2.82 9.22 -5.55
N PHE A 84 3.53 8.39 -4.78
CA PHE A 84 4.90 8.01 -5.13
C PHE A 84 5.00 7.26 -6.44
N LEU A 85 4.08 6.34 -6.73
CA LEU A 85 4.04 5.63 -8.00
C LEU A 85 3.88 6.62 -9.17
N ILE A 86 2.93 7.55 -9.08
CA ILE A 86 2.70 8.58 -10.10
C ILE A 86 3.95 9.48 -10.24
N LEU A 87 4.54 9.90 -9.12
CA LEU A 87 5.77 10.71 -9.11
C LEU A 87 6.90 10.01 -9.85
N PHE A 88 7.21 8.76 -9.51
CA PHE A 88 8.31 8.03 -10.13
C PHE A 88 8.06 7.68 -11.59
N ILE A 89 6.81 7.41 -11.97
CA ILE A 89 6.43 7.29 -13.37
C ILE A 89 6.66 8.60 -14.12
N GLY A 90 6.31 9.75 -13.52
CA GLY A 90 6.56 11.07 -14.08
C GLY A 90 8.05 11.38 -14.24
N VAL A 91 8.87 11.04 -13.23
CA VAL A 91 10.33 11.19 -13.30
C VAL A 91 10.92 10.27 -14.37
N ALA A 92 10.47 9.01 -14.45
CA ALA A 92 10.90 8.09 -15.50
C ALA A 92 10.56 8.62 -16.89
N TYR A 93 9.35 9.14 -17.08
CA TYR A 93 8.94 9.77 -18.34
C TYR A 93 9.80 10.98 -18.70
N TYR A 94 9.99 11.91 -17.76
CA TYR A 94 10.82 13.09 -17.98
C TYR A 94 12.23 12.71 -18.40
N ASN A 95 12.86 11.76 -17.69
CA ASN A 95 14.20 11.28 -18.05
C ASN A 95 14.22 10.59 -19.41
N PHE A 96 13.22 9.77 -19.71
CA PHE A 96 13.15 9.05 -20.98
C PHE A 96 13.11 10.01 -22.17
N ILE A 97 12.29 11.06 -22.15
CA ILE A 97 12.23 12.05 -23.25
C ILE A 97 13.57 12.75 -23.49
N HIS A 98 14.34 12.99 -22.43
CA HIS A 98 15.65 13.63 -22.52
C HIS A 98 16.77 12.67 -23.00
N THR A 99 16.46 11.40 -23.24
CA THR A 99 17.39 10.46 -23.87
C THR A 99 17.47 10.66 -25.38
N LYS A 100 18.57 10.20 -26.00
CA LYS A 100 18.86 10.38 -27.43
C LYS A 100 17.75 9.94 -28.39
N ARG A 101 16.89 8.99 -28.00
CA ARG A 101 15.79 8.45 -28.82
C ARG A 101 14.40 8.63 -28.19
N GLY A 102 14.32 9.20 -26.99
CA GLY A 102 13.08 9.28 -26.22
C GLY A 102 11.97 10.06 -26.91
N TYR A 103 12.34 11.16 -27.59
CA TYR A 103 11.40 12.03 -28.31
C TYR A 103 10.61 11.34 -29.43
N ARG A 104 11.04 10.15 -29.88
CA ARG A 104 10.37 9.40 -30.95
C ARG A 104 9.19 8.55 -30.45
N PHE A 105 9.08 8.33 -29.15
CA PHE A 105 8.05 7.49 -28.56
C PHE A 105 6.85 8.33 -28.12
N LYS A 106 5.65 7.77 -28.28
CA LYS A 106 4.43 8.40 -27.76
C LYS A 106 4.44 8.35 -26.23
N PHE A 107 3.92 9.40 -25.59
CA PHE A 107 3.75 9.50 -24.14
C PHE A 107 3.14 8.23 -23.52
N ILE A 108 2.04 7.76 -24.11
CA ILE A 108 1.27 6.60 -23.64
C ILE A 108 2.12 5.32 -23.66
N SER A 109 2.99 5.15 -24.65
CA SER A 109 3.86 3.97 -24.75
C SER A 109 4.89 3.92 -23.63
N ILE A 110 5.51 5.05 -23.29
CA ILE A 110 6.52 5.13 -22.22
C ILE A 110 5.86 4.87 -20.86
N LEU A 111 4.68 5.47 -20.64
CA LEU A 111 3.89 5.25 -19.44
C LEU A 111 3.53 3.78 -19.27
N LEU A 112 2.95 3.14 -20.29
CA LEU A 112 2.54 1.75 -20.22
C LEU A 112 3.72 0.82 -19.95
N ILE A 113 4.86 1.01 -20.64
CA ILE A 113 6.05 0.19 -20.42
C ILE A 113 6.57 0.37 -18.99
N SER A 114 6.67 1.62 -18.51
CA SER A 114 7.14 1.91 -17.15
C SER A 114 6.22 1.31 -16.09
N LEU A 115 4.91 1.38 -16.33
CA LEU A 115 3.89 0.78 -15.47
C LEU A 115 3.99 -0.74 -15.46
N ILE A 116 4.09 -1.40 -16.63
CA ILE A 116 4.23 -2.85 -16.74
C ILE A 116 5.49 -3.34 -16.03
N ILE A 117 6.63 -2.65 -16.20
CA ILE A 117 7.87 -3.00 -15.51
C ILE A 117 7.70 -2.82 -13.99
N SER A 118 7.08 -1.72 -13.56
CA SER A 118 6.86 -1.46 -12.13
C SER A 118 5.93 -2.49 -11.49
N VAL A 119 4.88 -2.90 -12.22
CA VAL A 119 3.94 -3.93 -11.78
C VAL A 119 4.63 -5.28 -11.67
N THR A 120 5.34 -5.71 -12.71
CA THR A 120 6.03 -7.01 -12.73
C THR A 120 7.09 -7.10 -11.65
N LEU A 121 7.99 -6.12 -11.56
CA LEU A 121 9.01 -6.08 -10.50
C LEU A 121 8.38 -5.93 -9.12
N GLY A 122 7.38 -5.08 -8.96
CA GLY A 122 6.70 -4.88 -7.68
C GLY A 122 5.98 -6.13 -7.18
N THR A 123 5.37 -6.92 -8.06
CA THR A 123 4.80 -8.22 -7.71
C THR A 123 5.88 -9.20 -7.24
N VAL A 124 7.05 -9.22 -7.90
CA VAL A 124 8.20 -10.03 -7.47
C VAL A 124 8.74 -9.57 -6.10
N LEU A 125 8.83 -8.27 -5.85
CA LEU A 125 9.24 -7.74 -4.55
C LEU A 125 8.25 -8.13 -3.45
N TYR A 126 6.95 -8.06 -3.75
CA TYR A 126 5.88 -8.46 -2.83
C TYR A 126 5.95 -9.95 -2.49
N SER A 127 6.12 -10.82 -3.50
CA SER A 127 6.18 -12.27 -3.28
C SER A 127 7.39 -12.70 -2.46
N ASN A 128 8.48 -11.93 -2.49
CA ASN A 128 9.67 -12.14 -1.65
C ASN A 128 9.52 -11.59 -0.22
N GLY A 129 8.39 -10.98 0.13
CA GLY A 129 8.14 -10.44 1.47
C GLY A 129 8.88 -9.12 1.79
N LEU A 130 9.56 -8.50 0.81
CA LEU A 130 10.29 -7.25 1.03
C LEU A 130 9.38 -6.09 1.46
N SER A 131 8.21 -5.98 0.83
CA SER A 131 7.21 -4.97 1.22
C SER A 131 6.64 -5.22 2.60
N GLU A 132 6.60 -6.47 3.05
CA GLU A 132 6.12 -6.79 4.39
C GLU A 132 7.11 -6.28 5.45
N ASN A 133 8.38 -6.67 5.32
CA ASN A 133 9.42 -6.28 6.26
C ASN A 133 9.55 -4.75 6.34
N LEU A 134 9.58 -4.08 5.18
CA LEU A 134 9.68 -2.63 5.13
C LEU A 134 8.39 -1.94 5.61
N GLY A 135 7.22 -2.53 5.36
CA GLY A 135 5.95 -2.06 5.87
C GLY A 135 5.93 -1.98 7.40
N ASN A 136 6.37 -3.04 8.08
CA ASN A 136 6.43 -3.08 9.55
C ASN A 136 7.42 -2.05 10.09
N ILE A 137 8.62 -1.96 9.48
CA ILE A 137 9.62 -0.96 9.86
C ILE A 137 9.08 0.46 9.71
N PHE A 138 8.37 0.76 8.62
CA PHE A 138 7.79 2.09 8.42
C PHE A 138 6.68 2.38 9.42
N PHE A 139 5.88 1.38 9.77
CA PHE A 139 4.82 1.55 10.75
C PHE A 139 5.36 1.83 12.16
N GLU A 140 6.45 1.17 12.55
CA GLU A 140 7.08 1.33 13.86
C GLU A 140 7.95 2.59 13.95
N LYS A 141 8.74 2.88 12.90
CA LYS A 141 9.80 3.89 12.97
C LYS A 141 9.43 5.24 12.38
N ILE A 142 8.44 5.33 11.49
CA ILE A 142 8.07 6.59 10.85
C ILE A 142 6.86 7.20 11.57
N PRO A 143 7.04 8.33 12.26
CA PRO A 143 5.92 9.04 12.88
C PRO A 143 4.85 9.38 11.83
N TYR A 144 3.59 9.28 12.22
CA TYR A 144 2.42 9.57 11.37
C TYR A 144 2.19 8.63 10.18
N TYR A 145 3.09 7.69 9.86
CA TYR A 145 2.86 6.73 8.78
C TYR A 145 1.59 5.91 9.01
N ASN A 146 1.36 5.54 10.27
CA ASN A 146 0.13 4.87 10.70
C ASN A 146 -1.14 5.67 10.37
N ARG A 147 -1.11 7.00 10.28
CA ARG A 147 -2.28 7.83 9.91
C ARG A 147 -2.49 7.91 8.40
N LEU A 148 -1.43 7.77 7.61
CA LEU A 148 -1.45 7.86 6.14
C LEU A 148 -1.91 6.57 5.46
N VAL A 149 -1.93 5.45 6.18
CA VAL A 149 -2.33 4.15 5.67
C VAL A 149 -3.59 3.65 6.38
N TYR A 150 -4.52 3.13 5.59
CA TYR A 150 -5.68 2.40 6.10
C TYR A 150 -5.31 0.93 6.25
N THR A 151 -5.21 0.45 7.49
CA THR A 151 -4.75 -0.91 7.80
C THR A 151 -5.92 -1.82 8.17
N CYS A 152 -5.67 -3.13 8.17
CA CYS A 152 -6.66 -4.12 8.60
C CYS A 152 -7.13 -3.85 10.04
N GLU A 153 -6.24 -3.44 10.93
CA GLU A 153 -6.57 -3.12 12.31
C GLU A 153 -7.56 -1.96 12.38
N LYS A 154 -7.32 -0.87 11.64
CA LYS A 154 -8.28 0.24 11.54
C LYS A 154 -9.59 -0.16 10.88
N GLN A 155 -9.55 -1.09 9.92
CA GLN A 155 -10.76 -1.61 9.29
C GLN A 155 -11.64 -2.33 10.31
N TRP A 156 -11.03 -3.10 11.21
CA TRP A 156 -11.74 -3.93 12.17
C TRP A 156 -11.93 -3.30 13.57
N MET A 157 -11.36 -2.13 13.83
CA MET A 157 -11.55 -1.36 15.06
C MET A 157 -12.61 -0.27 14.85
N GLN A 158 -13.82 -0.65 14.44
CA GLN A 158 -14.95 0.26 14.20
C GLN A 158 -16.23 -0.30 14.83
N PRO A 159 -16.31 -0.39 16.18
CA PRO A 159 -17.42 -1.06 16.88
C PRO A 159 -18.78 -0.41 16.58
N GLU A 160 -18.84 0.91 16.44
CA GLU A 160 -20.05 1.65 16.03
C GLU A 160 -20.61 1.20 14.67
N ARG A 161 -19.71 0.74 13.78
CA ARG A 161 -20.05 0.21 12.45
C ARG A 161 -20.21 -1.30 12.44
N GLY A 162 -20.21 -1.93 13.61
CA GLY A 162 -20.39 -3.36 13.75
C GLY A 162 -19.14 -4.19 13.45
N LEU A 163 -17.94 -3.60 13.52
CA LEU A 163 -16.67 -4.31 13.34
C LEU A 163 -15.80 -4.20 14.59
N LEU A 164 -15.37 -5.34 15.12
CA LEU A 164 -14.47 -5.39 16.26
C LEU A 164 -13.42 -6.47 16.05
N ALA A 165 -12.20 -6.24 16.53
CA ALA A 165 -11.13 -7.24 16.52
C ALA A 165 -10.41 -7.27 17.86
N GLY A 166 -9.95 -8.46 18.23
CA GLY A 166 -9.31 -8.63 19.53
C GLY A 166 -8.94 -10.08 19.81
N THR A 167 -8.59 -10.34 21.06
CA THR A 167 -8.20 -11.65 21.57
C THR A 167 -9.20 -12.11 22.62
N ILE A 168 -9.64 -13.36 22.55
CA ILE A 168 -10.48 -13.96 23.60
C ILE A 168 -9.64 -14.09 24.87
N ILE A 169 -10.06 -13.45 25.96
CA ILE A 169 -9.37 -13.55 27.26
C ILE A 169 -10.08 -14.49 28.23
N GLU A 170 -11.40 -14.53 28.20
CA GLU A 170 -12.21 -15.31 29.12
C GLU A 170 -13.41 -15.90 28.37
N THR A 171 -13.75 -17.15 28.63
CA THR A 171 -14.95 -17.81 28.09
C THR A 171 -15.90 -18.09 29.24
N GLU A 172 -17.04 -17.40 29.29
CA GLU A 172 -18.02 -17.58 30.36
C GLU A 172 -19.05 -18.65 29.96
N LEU A 173 -19.15 -19.71 30.74
CA LEU A 173 -20.28 -20.65 30.71
C LEU A 173 -21.34 -20.08 31.68
N PRO A 174 -22.57 -19.77 31.23
CA PRO A 174 -23.36 -20.63 30.37
C PRO A 174 -24.21 -19.85 29.34
N GLU A 175 -23.64 -19.36 28.23
CA GLU A 175 -24.47 -18.83 27.12
C GLU A 175 -23.70 -18.59 25.79
N ASN A 176 -22.51 -19.18 25.68
CA ASN A 176 -21.56 -18.89 24.59
C ASN A 176 -21.03 -17.43 24.63
N ASN A 177 -21.21 -16.74 25.75
CA ASN A 177 -20.68 -15.41 25.97
C ASN A 177 -19.18 -15.48 26.31
N PHE A 178 -18.42 -14.49 25.89
CA PHE A 178 -16.99 -14.43 26.18
C PHE A 178 -16.53 -12.99 26.31
N ILE A 179 -15.39 -12.79 26.95
CA ILE A 179 -14.75 -11.49 27.05
C ILE A 179 -13.64 -11.42 26.01
N LEU A 180 -13.69 -10.36 25.20
CA LEU A 180 -12.70 -10.03 24.20
C LEU A 180 -11.90 -8.81 24.68
N MET A 181 -10.58 -8.88 24.59
CA MET A 181 -9.72 -7.71 24.69
C MET A 181 -9.47 -7.19 23.28
N ASP A 182 -9.87 -5.96 22.98
CA ASP A 182 -9.66 -5.36 21.66
C ASP A 182 -8.17 -5.01 21.42
N LEU A 183 -7.86 -4.43 20.25
CA LEU A 183 -6.49 -4.06 19.90
C LEU A 183 -5.94 -2.84 20.67
N ASP A 184 -6.82 -2.08 21.33
CA ASP A 184 -6.49 -0.91 22.16
C ASP A 184 -6.50 -1.26 23.66
N ASN A 185 -6.61 -2.55 24.00
CA ASN A 185 -6.69 -3.12 25.35
C ASN A 185 -7.99 -2.84 26.14
N ASN A 186 -9.08 -2.45 25.47
CA ASN A 186 -10.39 -2.36 26.11
C ASN A 186 -11.06 -3.74 26.20
N ARG A 187 -11.82 -3.96 27.28
CA ARG A 187 -12.55 -5.22 27.51
C ARG A 187 -13.99 -5.09 27.00
N TRP A 188 -14.39 -6.07 26.19
CA TRP A 188 -15.71 -6.15 25.58
C TRP A 188 -16.41 -7.43 26.00
N LYS A 189 -17.65 -7.30 26.48
CA LYS A 189 -18.54 -8.43 26.70
C LYS A 189 -19.21 -8.80 25.38
N ILE A 190 -18.98 -10.03 24.94
CA ILE A 190 -19.45 -10.52 23.65
C ILE A 190 -20.64 -11.45 23.85
N GLU A 191 -21.78 -11.08 23.26
CA GLU A 191 -22.98 -11.92 23.21
C GLU A 191 -22.97 -12.76 21.92
N ALA A 192 -22.77 -14.08 22.05
CA ALA A 192 -22.55 -14.98 20.91
C ALA A 192 -23.64 -16.05 20.70
N SER A 193 -24.85 -15.83 21.20
CA SER A 193 -25.93 -16.85 21.28
C SER A 193 -26.44 -17.39 19.94
N LYS A 194 -26.29 -16.64 18.82
CA LYS A 194 -26.69 -17.03 17.46
C LYS A 194 -25.61 -16.69 16.41
N THR A 195 -24.36 -17.06 16.71
CA THR A 195 -23.20 -16.66 15.90
C THR A 195 -22.80 -17.70 14.87
N ILE A 196 -22.44 -17.22 13.67
CA ILE A 196 -21.83 -18.04 12.62
C ILE A 196 -20.31 -17.96 12.75
N TRP A 197 -19.66 -19.09 13.03
CA TRP A 197 -18.21 -19.20 13.05
C TRP A 197 -17.71 -19.57 11.66
N LYS A 198 -17.01 -18.65 10.99
CA LYS A 198 -16.36 -18.91 9.70
C LYS A 198 -14.93 -19.38 9.92
N GLY A 199 -14.49 -20.31 9.08
CA GLY A 199 -13.23 -21.03 9.29
C GLY A 199 -13.39 -22.08 10.39
N LYS A 200 -12.58 -23.14 10.38
CA LYS A 200 -12.61 -24.21 11.38
C LYS A 200 -12.06 -23.72 12.74
N LEU A 201 -12.73 -22.74 13.33
CA LEU A 201 -12.36 -22.10 14.58
C LEU A 201 -13.00 -22.85 15.76
N ILE A 202 -12.20 -23.08 16.79
CA ILE A 202 -12.67 -23.56 18.09
C ILE A 202 -12.43 -22.41 19.08
N PRO A 203 -13.47 -21.95 19.81
CA PRO A 203 -13.30 -20.88 20.79
C PRO A 203 -12.31 -21.32 21.87
N ALA A 204 -11.22 -20.57 22.01
CA ALA A 204 -10.19 -20.81 23.00
C ALA A 204 -9.62 -19.46 23.47
N THR A 205 -9.20 -19.40 24.73
CA THR A 205 -8.49 -18.24 25.28
C THR A 205 -7.16 -18.04 24.52
N GLY A 206 -6.77 -16.79 24.32
CA GLY A 206 -5.61 -16.41 23.52
C GLY A 206 -5.84 -16.38 22.00
N LEU A 207 -7.02 -16.78 21.51
CA LEU A 207 -7.32 -16.76 20.07
C LEU A 207 -7.67 -15.34 19.60
N LYS A 208 -6.94 -14.86 18.59
CA LYS A 208 -7.22 -13.58 17.91
C LYS A 208 -8.30 -13.75 16.84
N ILE A 209 -9.35 -12.97 16.93
CA ILE A 209 -10.55 -13.07 16.09
C ILE A 209 -11.03 -11.71 15.61
N LYS A 210 -11.89 -11.75 14.59
CA LYS A 210 -12.59 -10.61 14.00
C LYS A 210 -14.07 -10.85 14.11
N LEU A 211 -14.81 -9.84 14.54
CA LEU A 211 -16.22 -9.90 14.86
C LEU A 211 -17.00 -8.95 13.96
N ILE A 212 -18.09 -9.45 13.41
CA ILE A 212 -19.10 -8.65 12.72
C ILE A 212 -20.39 -8.73 13.53
N GLY A 213 -20.98 -7.59 13.85
CA GLY A 213 -22.08 -7.54 14.79
C GLY A 213 -22.73 -6.16 14.91
N LYS A 214 -23.30 -5.90 16.08
CA LYS A 214 -23.88 -4.61 16.45
C LYS A 214 -23.44 -4.24 17.86
N LEU A 215 -23.04 -2.99 18.02
CA LEU A 215 -22.83 -2.38 19.33
C LEU A 215 -24.17 -2.28 20.06
N ILE A 216 -24.26 -2.80 21.28
CA ILE A 216 -25.45 -2.63 22.13
C ILE A 216 -25.22 -1.41 23.02
N ASN A 217 -24.18 -1.46 23.85
CA ASN A 217 -23.76 -0.40 24.78
C ASN A 217 -22.22 -0.28 24.74
N ASP A 218 -21.65 0.72 25.44
CA ASP A 218 -20.22 1.08 25.40
C ASP A 218 -19.22 -0.09 25.46
N ASN A 219 -19.53 -1.17 26.19
CA ASN A 219 -18.68 -2.37 26.30
C ASN A 219 -19.39 -3.69 25.98
N ASN A 220 -20.60 -3.64 25.40
CA ASN A 220 -21.38 -4.84 25.06
C ASN A 220 -21.56 -4.92 23.54
N PHE A 221 -21.10 -6.02 22.95
CA PHE A 221 -21.13 -6.21 21.51
C PHE A 221 -21.83 -7.52 21.15
N LYS A 222 -22.90 -7.42 20.37
CA LYS A 222 -23.66 -8.58 19.90
C LYS A 222 -23.11 -9.04 18.56
N VAL A 223 -22.66 -10.29 18.51
CA VAL A 223 -21.99 -10.82 17.33
C VAL A 223 -22.98 -11.57 16.45
N MET A 224 -22.82 -11.41 15.15
CA MET A 224 -23.53 -12.18 14.12
C MET A 224 -22.57 -13.17 13.45
N GLU A 225 -21.32 -12.76 13.22
CA GLU A 225 -20.32 -13.57 12.52
C GLU A 225 -18.93 -13.40 13.14
N ILE A 226 -18.22 -14.52 13.31
CA ILE A 226 -16.86 -14.57 13.84
C ILE A 226 -15.93 -15.12 12.76
N ARG A 227 -14.79 -14.48 12.57
CA ARG A 227 -13.77 -14.85 11.59
C ARG A 227 -12.38 -14.97 12.24
N PRO A 228 -11.51 -15.85 11.71
CA PRO A 228 -10.15 -15.96 12.19
C PRO A 228 -9.35 -14.72 11.78
N TRP A 229 -8.40 -14.33 12.61
CA TRP A 229 -7.33 -13.44 12.15
C TRP A 229 -6.42 -14.20 11.19
N GLN A 230 -6.43 -13.86 9.90
CA GLN A 230 -5.68 -14.61 8.89
C GLN A 230 -4.18 -14.34 8.97
N LYS A 231 -3.36 -15.35 8.64
CA LYS A 231 -1.91 -15.22 8.55
C LYS A 231 -1.55 -14.23 7.43
N GLY A 232 -1.01 -13.06 7.79
CA GLY A 232 -0.69 -11.99 6.84
C GLY A 232 -1.47 -10.69 7.10
N GLN A 233 -2.63 -10.78 7.74
CA GLN A 233 -3.40 -9.61 8.19
C GLN A 233 -2.86 -9.14 9.54
N GLY A 234 -2.87 -7.84 9.80
CA GLY A 234 -2.54 -7.32 11.12
C GLY A 234 -1.08 -7.36 11.54
N ARG A 235 -0.17 -7.52 10.57
CA ARG A 235 1.26 -7.72 10.87
C ARG A 235 1.95 -6.45 11.36
N PHE A 236 1.33 -5.28 11.18
CA PHE A 236 1.84 -4.02 11.72
C PHE A 236 1.84 -3.98 13.26
N MET A 237 1.09 -4.85 13.94
CA MET A 237 1.11 -4.98 15.41
C MET A 237 2.02 -6.10 15.94
N MET A 238 2.53 -7.00 15.09
CA MET A 238 3.30 -8.18 15.55
C MET A 238 4.76 -7.87 15.93
N GLY A 239 5.23 -6.63 15.78
CA GLY A 239 6.58 -6.22 16.18
C GLY A 239 6.74 -5.76 17.63
N GLY A 240 5.70 -5.89 18.46
CA GLY A 240 5.71 -5.41 19.86
C GLY A 240 6.19 -6.38 20.93
N ASN A 241 6.46 -7.66 20.62
CA ASN A 241 6.93 -8.64 21.60
C ASN A 241 8.21 -9.32 21.11
N GLN A 242 9.35 -8.69 21.39
CA GLN A 242 10.62 -9.37 21.67
C GLN A 242 11.18 -8.83 22.98
#